data_AF-A0A537X7L8-F1
#
_entry.id   AF-A0A537X7L8-F1
#
_cell.length_a   1.000
_cell.length_b   1.000
_cell.length_c   1.000
_cell.angle_alpha   90.00
_cell.angle_beta   90.00
_cell.angle_gamma   90.00
#
_symmetry.space_group_name_H-M   'P 1'
#
loop_
_entity.id
_entity.type
_entity.pdbx_description
1 polymer ?
#
loop_
_entity_poly.entity_id
_entity_poly.type
_entity_poly.pdbx_seq_one_letter_code
_entity_poly.pdbx_strand_id
1 'polypeptide(L)'
;MGRPRRWTNERIRSELAEFLAGRDTWPTAHEFRGAGLGALEQAARRYGGCKRWARTLGVKYQARERRTMGRPSPWTPERIHAELAELLVGRDVWPTVREFRRAGRGSLYAAMHGHGGVDAWAREFGMRARRRGDARYWTEERIRSELSEFLAEHRRLPPHSAFQAAGRDRLYHAARKRGLNWWAKELGTPRRMRKAHRPKDGAPA
;
A
#
# COMPACT_ATOMS: atom_id res chain seq x y z
N MET A 1 25.49 2.90 -34.47
CA MET A 1 24.87 4.16 -34.02
C MET A 1 23.81 3.87 -32.95
N GLY A 2 23.96 4.41 -31.74
CA GLY A 2 23.07 4.10 -30.60
C GLY A 2 21.71 4.78 -30.72
N ARG A 3 20.61 4.04 -30.46
CA ARG A 3 19.23 4.57 -30.49
C ARG A 3 19.11 5.74 -29.49
N PRO A 4 18.75 6.96 -29.91
CA PRO A 4 18.71 8.10 -29.01
C PRO A 4 17.62 7.94 -27.93
N ARG A 5 17.93 8.35 -26.71
CA ARG A 5 17.07 8.26 -25.52
C ARG A 5 15.75 9.01 -25.77
N ARG A 6 14.66 8.26 -26.01
CA ARG A 6 13.44 8.75 -26.68
C ARG A 6 12.63 9.84 -25.97
N TRP A 7 12.83 10.09 -24.68
CA TRP A 7 12.02 11.04 -23.90
C TRP A 7 12.87 11.77 -22.85
N THR A 8 12.94 13.10 -22.97
CA THR A 8 13.57 14.00 -21.98
C THR A 8 12.50 14.89 -21.34
N ASN A 9 12.76 15.43 -20.14
CA ASN A 9 11.80 16.32 -19.46
C ASN A 9 11.47 17.56 -20.30
N GLU A 10 12.45 18.13 -21.01
CA GLU A 10 12.25 19.29 -21.90
C GLU A 10 11.35 18.95 -23.08
N ARG A 11 11.59 17.81 -23.73
CA ARG A 11 10.75 17.33 -24.82
C ARG A 11 9.31 17.08 -24.36
N ILE A 12 9.15 16.38 -23.23
CA ILE A 12 7.85 16.14 -22.63
C ILE A 12 7.15 17.46 -22.30
N ARG A 13 7.86 18.44 -21.74
CA ARG A 13 7.32 19.77 -21.43
C ARG A 13 6.83 20.48 -22.70
N SER A 14 7.64 20.48 -23.76
CA SER A 14 7.31 21.16 -25.02
C SER A 14 6.08 20.55 -25.69
N GLU A 15 6.07 19.22 -25.87
CA GLU A 15 4.95 18.53 -26.50
C GLU A 15 3.67 18.63 -25.65
N LEU A 16 3.78 18.63 -24.32
CA LEU A 16 2.63 18.91 -23.44
C LEU A 16 2.17 20.37 -23.54
N ALA A 17 3.07 21.34 -23.61
CA ALA A 17 2.68 22.75 -23.72
C ALA A 17 1.91 23.03 -25.02
N GLU A 18 2.34 22.41 -26.12
CA GLU A 18 1.64 22.48 -27.41
C GLU A 18 0.26 21.80 -27.34
N PHE A 19 0.19 20.58 -26.80
CA PHE A 19 -1.08 19.86 -26.70
C PHE A 19 -2.07 20.50 -25.71
N LEU A 20 -1.55 21.20 -24.70
CA LEU A 20 -2.34 21.93 -23.70
C LEU A 20 -2.59 23.39 -24.07
N ALA A 21 -2.12 23.86 -25.23
CA ALA A 21 -2.34 25.23 -25.66
C ALA A 21 -3.84 25.53 -25.73
N GLY A 22 -4.29 26.55 -25.00
CA GLY A 22 -5.72 26.92 -24.90
C GLY A 22 -6.59 25.98 -24.05
N ARG A 23 -6.00 25.01 -23.31
CA ARG A 23 -6.73 24.13 -22.40
C ARG A 23 -6.47 24.50 -20.94
N ASP A 24 -7.53 24.70 -20.18
CA ASP A 24 -7.43 24.94 -18.72
C ASP A 24 -7.39 23.65 -17.88
N THR A 25 -7.62 22.49 -18.51
CA THR A 25 -7.71 21.20 -17.81
C THR A 25 -6.82 20.13 -18.43
N TRP A 26 -6.23 19.30 -17.57
CA TRP A 26 -5.30 18.24 -17.99
C TRP A 26 -6.03 17.13 -18.77
N PRO A 27 -5.71 16.75 -20.01
CA PRO A 27 -6.48 15.79 -20.81
C PRO A 27 -6.56 14.37 -20.22
N THR A 28 -7.59 13.63 -20.61
CA THR A 28 -7.78 12.23 -20.25
C THR A 28 -6.91 11.30 -21.09
N ALA A 29 -6.68 10.07 -20.60
CA ALA A 29 -5.97 9.04 -21.37
C ALA A 29 -6.69 8.64 -22.68
N HIS A 30 -7.99 8.93 -22.80
CA HIS A 30 -8.71 8.75 -24.06
C HIS A 30 -8.40 9.89 -25.04
N GLU A 31 -8.42 11.14 -24.60
CA GLU A 31 -8.04 12.30 -25.43
C GLU A 31 -6.58 12.22 -25.91
N PHE A 32 -5.64 11.80 -25.04
CA PHE A 32 -4.26 11.53 -25.46
C PHE A 32 -4.18 10.46 -26.54
N ARG A 33 -4.97 9.37 -26.43
CA ARG A 33 -4.99 8.30 -27.43
C ARG A 33 -5.68 8.72 -28.73
N GLY A 34 -6.78 9.47 -28.64
CA GLY A 34 -7.50 10.03 -29.79
C GLY A 34 -6.65 11.01 -30.60
N ALA A 35 -5.75 11.73 -29.93
CA ALA A 35 -4.77 12.61 -30.57
C ALA A 35 -3.49 11.88 -31.06
N GLY A 36 -3.39 10.55 -30.91
CA GLY A 36 -2.16 9.80 -31.24
C GLY A 36 -0.99 9.99 -30.26
N LEU A 37 -1.20 10.73 -29.17
CA LEU A 37 -0.20 11.12 -28.16
C LEU A 37 -0.12 10.14 -26.98
N GLY A 38 -0.48 8.87 -27.18
CA GLY A 38 -0.44 7.84 -26.13
C GLY A 38 0.97 7.61 -25.57
N ALA A 39 2.01 7.77 -26.41
CA ALA A 39 3.39 7.67 -25.96
C ALA A 39 3.82 8.85 -25.06
N LEU A 40 3.30 10.05 -25.32
CA LEU A 40 3.54 11.25 -24.53
C LEU A 40 2.86 11.15 -23.15
N GLU A 41 1.63 10.63 -23.06
CA GLU A 41 0.95 10.36 -21.78
C GLU A 41 1.79 9.42 -20.91
N GLN A 42 2.26 8.33 -21.51
CA GLN A 42 3.08 7.34 -20.82
C GLN A 42 4.43 7.92 -20.38
N ALA A 43 5.03 8.77 -21.22
CA ALA A 43 6.27 9.48 -20.88
C ALA A 43 6.03 10.48 -19.74
N ALA A 44 4.99 11.32 -19.80
CA ALA A 44 4.64 12.27 -18.74
C ALA A 44 4.33 11.56 -17.40
N ARG A 45 3.67 10.40 -17.46
CA ARG A 45 3.39 9.56 -16.29
C ARG A 45 4.68 8.97 -15.70
N ARG A 46 5.59 8.49 -16.54
CA ARG A 46 6.87 7.88 -16.15
C ARG A 46 7.87 8.93 -15.62
N TYR A 47 7.89 10.12 -16.21
CA TYR A 47 8.82 11.18 -15.89
C TYR A 47 8.08 12.29 -15.15
N GLY A 48 7.96 12.15 -13.83
CA GLY A 48 7.43 13.21 -12.94
C GLY A 48 5.94 13.12 -12.62
N GLY A 49 5.14 12.41 -13.41
CA GLY A 49 3.73 12.16 -13.16
C GLY A 49 2.81 13.29 -13.63
N CYS A 50 1.61 12.92 -14.13
CA CYS A 50 0.67 13.85 -14.78
C CYS A 50 0.23 15.02 -13.87
N LYS A 51 0.10 14.80 -12.56
CA LYS A 51 -0.23 15.86 -11.59
C LYS A 51 0.88 16.92 -11.48
N ARG A 52 2.14 16.51 -11.58
CA ARG A 52 3.29 17.43 -11.54
C ARG A 52 3.31 18.29 -12.79
N TRP A 53 3.18 17.68 -13.96
CA TRP A 53 3.13 18.41 -15.23
C TRP A 53 1.95 19.36 -15.33
N ALA A 54 0.78 18.95 -14.86
CA ALA A 54 -0.39 19.83 -14.79
C ALA A 54 -0.10 21.09 -13.97
N ARG A 55 0.53 20.94 -12.80
CA ARG A 55 0.97 22.08 -11.98
C ARG A 55 2.02 22.94 -12.68
N THR A 56 3.01 22.31 -13.32
CA THR A 56 4.10 23.01 -14.01
C THR A 56 3.60 23.79 -15.23
N LEU A 57 2.55 23.32 -15.90
CA LEU A 57 1.97 23.95 -17.09
C LEU A 57 0.71 24.77 -16.79
N GLY A 58 0.36 24.96 -15.52
CA GLY A 58 -0.74 25.83 -15.10
C GLY A 58 -2.15 25.28 -15.36
N VAL A 59 -2.31 23.99 -15.70
CA VAL A 59 -3.62 23.39 -16.01
C VAL A 59 -4.21 22.64 -14.81
N LYS A 60 -5.53 22.66 -14.67
CA LYS A 60 -6.25 21.99 -13.58
C LYS A 60 -6.21 20.47 -13.76
N TYR A 61 -5.65 19.76 -12.78
CA TYR A 61 -5.61 18.29 -12.76
C TYR A 61 -6.88 17.70 -12.11
N GLN A 62 -7.93 17.50 -12.90
CA GLN A 62 -9.19 16.93 -12.41
C GLN A 62 -9.22 15.40 -12.56
N ALA A 63 -8.48 14.68 -11.70
CA ALA A 63 -8.49 13.20 -11.73
C ALA A 63 -9.76 12.59 -11.12
N ARG A 64 -10.48 13.34 -10.28
CA ARG A 64 -11.60 12.82 -9.48
C ARG A 64 -12.95 13.10 -10.14
N GLU A 65 -13.18 14.33 -10.60
CA GLU A 65 -14.42 14.75 -11.27
C GLU A 65 -14.66 14.01 -12.61
N ARG A 66 -13.58 13.60 -13.29
CA ARG A 66 -13.69 12.93 -14.60
C ARG A 66 -13.90 11.42 -14.56
N ARG A 67 -13.70 10.76 -13.41
CA ARG A 67 -14.12 9.36 -13.23
C ARG A 67 -15.64 9.22 -13.12
N THR A 68 -16.33 10.34 -12.95
CA THR A 68 -17.79 10.47 -12.78
C THR A 68 -18.47 11.16 -13.96
N MET A 69 -17.80 11.31 -15.11
CA MET A 69 -18.43 11.84 -16.32
C MET A 69 -19.41 10.81 -16.89
N GLY A 70 -20.66 10.91 -16.45
CA GLY A 70 -21.83 10.26 -17.05
C GLY A 70 -22.80 9.58 -16.08
N ARG A 71 -22.35 9.23 -14.86
CA ARG A 71 -23.24 8.70 -13.82
C ARG A 71 -22.84 9.27 -12.46
N PRO A 72 -23.78 9.86 -11.69
CA PRO A 72 -23.56 10.13 -10.28
C PRO A 72 -23.01 8.86 -9.63
N SER A 73 -21.92 8.99 -8.86
CA SER A 73 -21.44 7.88 -8.06
C SER A 73 -22.63 7.36 -7.24
N PRO A 74 -22.99 6.07 -7.32
CA PRO A 74 -24.09 5.53 -6.51
C PRO A 74 -23.77 5.60 -5.01
N TRP A 75 -22.51 5.92 -4.67
CA TRP A 75 -22.02 6.18 -3.33
C TRP A 75 -22.05 7.67 -3.04
N THR A 76 -23.13 8.13 -2.42
CA THR A 76 -23.19 9.43 -1.75
C THR A 76 -22.70 9.30 -0.30
N PRO A 77 -22.27 10.40 0.35
CA PRO A 77 -21.91 10.37 1.77
C PRO A 77 -23.01 9.75 2.65
N GLU A 78 -24.28 10.03 2.35
CA GLU A 78 -25.44 9.56 3.12
C GLU A 78 -25.61 8.05 2.99
N ARG A 79 -25.42 7.51 1.78
CA ARG A 79 -25.45 6.06 1.56
C ARG A 79 -24.27 5.37 2.24
N ILE A 80 -23.09 5.96 2.18
CA ILE A 80 -21.91 5.43 2.88
C ILE A 80 -22.19 5.40 4.39
N HIS A 81 -22.77 6.46 4.94
CA HIS A 81 -23.14 6.54 6.36
C HIS A 81 -24.16 5.45 6.74
N ALA A 82 -25.23 5.26 5.98
CA ALA A 82 -26.25 4.24 6.24
C ALA A 82 -25.66 2.82 6.21
N GLU A 83 -24.86 2.50 5.18
CA GLU A 83 -24.24 1.18 5.07
C GLU A 83 -23.14 0.95 6.12
N LEU A 84 -22.44 2.00 6.56
CA LEU A 84 -21.52 1.92 7.68
C LEU A 84 -22.28 1.69 8.98
N ALA A 85 -23.39 2.39 9.24
CA ALA A 85 -24.19 2.20 10.44
C ALA A 85 -24.63 0.75 10.59
N GLU A 86 -25.13 0.11 9.52
CA GLU A 86 -25.47 -1.32 9.51
C GLU A 86 -24.27 -2.24 9.82
N LEU A 87 -23.13 -1.98 9.18
CA LEU A 87 -21.93 -2.81 9.36
C LEU A 87 -21.33 -2.66 10.77
N LEU A 88 -21.55 -1.51 11.38
CA LEU A 88 -21.00 -1.10 12.67
C LEU A 88 -21.93 -1.42 13.86
N VAL A 89 -23.17 -1.89 13.62
CA VAL A 89 -24.08 -2.32 14.70
C VAL A 89 -23.39 -3.38 15.59
N GLY A 90 -23.35 -3.10 16.89
CA GLY A 90 -22.74 -3.99 17.89
C GLY A 90 -21.21 -4.05 17.86
N ARG A 91 -20.54 -3.09 17.21
CA ARG A 91 -19.06 -3.01 17.15
C ARG A 91 -18.55 -1.73 17.77
N ASP A 92 -17.55 -1.85 18.64
CA ASP A 92 -16.83 -0.71 19.22
C ASP A 92 -15.52 -0.37 18.48
N VAL A 93 -15.15 -1.20 17.50
CA VAL A 93 -13.86 -1.12 16.81
C VAL A 93 -14.06 -1.10 15.30
N TRP A 94 -13.33 -0.21 14.63
CA TRP A 94 -13.41 -0.05 13.18
C TRP A 94 -13.04 -1.35 12.43
N PRO A 95 -13.90 -1.83 11.51
CA PRO A 95 -13.63 -3.05 10.73
C PRO A 95 -12.43 -2.90 9.80
N THR A 96 -11.69 -3.99 9.61
CA THR A 96 -10.57 -4.07 8.68
C THR A 96 -11.03 -4.20 7.23
N VAL A 97 -10.18 -3.83 6.26
CA VAL A 97 -10.45 -4.04 4.83
C VAL A 97 -10.81 -5.50 4.49
N ARG A 98 -10.30 -6.47 5.27
CA ARG A 98 -10.58 -7.89 5.08
C ARG A 98 -12.00 -8.24 5.55
N GLU A 99 -12.46 -7.64 6.64
CA GLU A 99 -13.84 -7.77 7.14
C GLU A 99 -14.84 -7.11 6.20
N PHE A 100 -14.54 -5.91 5.67
CA PHE A 100 -15.35 -5.29 4.61
C PHE A 100 -15.51 -6.21 3.39
N ARG A 101 -14.41 -6.83 2.94
CA ARG A 101 -14.45 -7.76 1.79
C ARG A 101 -15.20 -9.05 2.09
N ARG A 102 -15.03 -9.63 3.30
CA ARG A 102 -15.74 -10.83 3.72
C ARG A 102 -17.24 -10.60 3.84
N ALA A 103 -17.66 -9.38 4.20
CA ALA A 103 -19.06 -8.97 4.21
C ALA A 103 -19.61 -8.61 2.81
N GLY A 104 -18.84 -8.80 1.73
CA GLY A 104 -19.23 -8.40 0.36
C GLY A 104 -19.18 -6.88 0.12
N ARG A 105 -18.86 -6.07 1.13
CA ARG A 105 -18.89 -4.59 1.10
C ARG A 105 -17.53 -3.99 0.69
N GLY A 106 -16.86 -4.60 -0.28
CA GLY A 106 -15.57 -4.11 -0.80
C GLY A 106 -15.69 -2.77 -1.54
N SER A 107 -16.82 -2.54 -2.20
CA SER A 107 -17.18 -1.29 -2.87
C SER A 107 -17.39 -0.14 -1.88
N LEU A 108 -18.07 -0.39 -0.76
CA LEU A 108 -18.24 0.56 0.34
C LEU A 108 -16.89 1.04 0.88
N TYR A 109 -15.94 0.13 1.11
CA TYR A 109 -14.60 0.50 1.57
C TYR A 109 -13.87 1.42 0.57
N ALA A 110 -13.98 1.13 -0.73
CA ALA A 110 -13.38 1.96 -1.78
C ALA A 110 -14.03 3.35 -1.88
N ALA A 111 -15.37 3.40 -1.75
CA ALA A 111 -16.14 4.63 -1.77
C ALA A 111 -15.84 5.52 -0.55
N MET A 112 -15.88 4.96 0.65
CA MET A 112 -15.49 5.61 1.90
C MET A 112 -14.07 6.17 1.84
N HIS A 113 -13.11 5.39 1.31
CA HIS A 113 -11.74 5.87 1.11
C HIS A 113 -11.67 7.07 0.14
N GLY A 114 -12.57 7.12 -0.85
CA GLY A 114 -12.75 8.30 -1.68
C GLY A 114 -13.26 9.49 -0.87
N HIS A 115 -14.30 9.33 -0.06
CA HIS A 115 -15.06 10.40 0.59
C HIS A 115 -14.45 11.01 1.87
N GLY A 116 -13.17 10.79 2.15
CA GLY A 116 -12.50 11.40 3.32
C GLY A 116 -11.54 10.47 4.03
N GLY A 117 -11.55 9.18 3.69
CA GLY A 117 -10.65 8.20 4.27
C GLY A 117 -11.17 7.61 5.58
N VAL A 118 -10.62 6.46 5.96
CA VAL A 118 -11.04 5.66 7.13
C VAL A 118 -11.08 6.50 8.42
N ASP A 119 -10.09 7.37 8.62
CA ASP A 119 -9.95 8.14 9.87
C ASP A 119 -10.98 9.26 10.03
N ALA A 120 -11.56 9.75 8.92
CA ALA A 120 -12.63 10.74 8.98
C ALA A 120 -13.93 10.08 9.44
N TRP A 121 -14.31 8.98 8.78
CA TRP A 121 -15.50 8.21 9.11
C TRP A 121 -15.41 7.56 10.50
N ALA A 122 -14.26 7.06 10.90
CA ALA A 122 -14.07 6.52 12.26
C ALA A 122 -14.32 7.57 13.34
N ARG A 123 -13.87 8.82 13.13
CA ARG A 123 -14.15 9.93 14.06
C ARG A 123 -15.62 10.29 14.09
N GLU A 124 -16.27 10.31 12.93
CA GLU A 124 -17.70 10.63 12.80
C GLU A 124 -18.59 9.63 13.54
N PHE A 125 -18.27 8.34 13.48
CA PHE A 125 -18.96 7.30 14.24
C PHE A 125 -18.46 7.14 15.70
N GLY A 126 -17.61 8.04 16.19
CA GLY A 126 -17.05 7.96 17.54
C GLY A 126 -16.16 6.73 17.81
N MET A 127 -15.72 6.05 16.75
CA MET A 127 -14.95 4.81 16.83
C MET A 127 -13.45 5.05 16.76
N ARG A 128 -12.69 4.19 17.45
CA ARG A 128 -11.23 4.20 17.33
C ARG A 128 -10.83 3.61 15.97
N ALA A 129 -10.31 4.44 15.08
CA ALA A 129 -9.65 3.99 13.86
C ALA A 129 -8.49 3.05 14.22
N ARG A 130 -8.50 1.82 13.68
CA ARG A 130 -7.35 0.90 13.79
C ARG A 130 -6.21 1.48 12.95
N ARG A 131 -5.25 2.16 13.59
CA ARG A 131 -4.08 2.70 12.90
C ARG A 131 -3.28 1.56 12.25
N ARG A 132 -2.93 1.73 10.96
CA ARG A 132 -2.02 0.81 10.28
C ARG A 132 -0.67 0.85 10.99
N GLY A 133 -0.34 -0.26 11.65
CA GLY A 133 0.93 -0.38 12.36
C GLY A 133 0.96 0.50 13.60
N ASP A 134 0.08 0.25 14.56
CA ASP A 134 0.30 0.76 15.90
C ASP A 134 1.64 0.18 16.39
N ALA A 135 2.66 1.04 16.43
CA ALA A 135 3.85 0.82 17.24
C ALA A 135 3.48 0.56 18.72
N ARG A 136 2.26 0.93 19.14
CA ARG A 136 1.66 0.59 20.43
C ARG A 136 1.08 -0.82 20.53
N TYR A 137 0.78 -1.48 19.41
CA TYR A 137 0.29 -2.87 19.41
C TYR A 137 1.45 -3.84 19.60
N TRP A 138 2.59 -3.57 18.96
CA TRP A 138 3.81 -4.36 19.12
C TRP A 138 4.74 -3.72 20.15
N THR A 139 4.35 -3.78 21.44
CA THR A 139 5.25 -3.44 22.54
C THR A 139 6.30 -4.53 22.73
N GLU A 140 7.41 -4.20 23.40
CA GLU A 140 8.46 -5.18 23.67
C GLU A 140 7.95 -6.33 24.55
N GLU A 141 7.08 -6.05 25.51
CA GLU A 141 6.44 -7.05 26.36
C GLU A 141 5.58 -8.00 25.54
N ARG A 142 4.82 -7.47 24.57
CA ARG A 142 3.95 -8.29 23.73
C ARG A 142 4.75 -9.10 22.71
N ILE A 143 5.78 -8.50 22.11
CA ILE A 143 6.72 -9.22 21.25
C ILE A 143 7.39 -10.34 22.07
N ARG A 144 7.85 -10.05 23.30
CA ARG A 144 8.45 -11.03 24.21
C ARG A 144 7.51 -12.19 24.48
N SER A 145 6.27 -11.90 24.89
CA SER A 145 5.26 -12.92 25.24
C SER A 145 4.85 -13.78 24.05
N GLU A 146 4.51 -13.17 22.91
CA GLU A 146 4.09 -13.93 21.73
C GLU A 146 5.26 -14.71 21.11
N LEU A 147 6.49 -14.19 21.22
CA LEU A 147 7.68 -14.88 20.76
C LEU A 147 8.10 -16.00 21.73
N SER A 148 7.97 -15.83 23.05
CA SER A 148 8.24 -16.91 24.01
C SER A 148 7.26 -18.06 23.87
N GLU A 149 5.97 -17.77 23.65
CA GLU A 149 4.96 -18.80 23.38
C GLU A 149 5.28 -19.55 22.08
N PHE A 150 5.59 -18.82 21.01
CA PHE A 150 5.92 -19.43 19.73
C PHE A 150 7.23 -20.23 19.77
N LEU A 151 8.22 -19.77 20.55
CA LEU A 151 9.49 -20.47 20.71
C LEU A 151 9.41 -21.62 21.72
N ALA A 152 8.42 -21.66 22.60
CA ALA A 152 8.21 -22.80 23.50
C ALA A 152 7.95 -24.10 22.72
N GLU A 153 7.25 -24.01 21.58
CA GLU A 153 7.00 -25.12 20.67
C GLU A 153 8.21 -25.43 19.76
N HIS A 154 9.27 -24.64 19.83
CA HIS A 154 10.41 -24.72 18.91
C HIS A 154 11.75 -24.71 19.66
N ARG A 155 12.42 -25.87 19.69
CA ARG A 155 13.78 -26.01 20.28
C ARG A 155 14.85 -25.08 19.68
N ARG A 156 14.60 -24.43 18.54
CA ARG A 156 15.50 -23.49 17.87
C ARG A 156 14.70 -22.38 17.20
N LEU A 157 15.33 -21.22 17.02
CA LEU A 157 14.74 -20.08 16.31
C LEU A 157 14.23 -20.52 14.91
N PRO A 158 12.92 -20.46 14.63
CA PRO A 158 12.36 -20.89 13.36
C PRO A 158 12.76 -19.97 12.20
N PRO A 159 12.84 -20.48 10.96
CA PRO A 159 12.99 -19.62 9.77
C PRO A 159 11.71 -18.82 9.51
N HIS A 160 11.80 -17.72 8.75
CA HIS A 160 10.64 -16.89 8.39
C HIS A 160 9.47 -17.70 7.81
N SER A 161 9.76 -18.74 7.03
CA SER A 161 8.74 -19.65 6.48
C SER A 161 7.90 -20.35 7.56
N ALA A 162 8.46 -20.66 8.73
CA ALA A 162 7.71 -21.24 9.84
C ALA A 162 6.79 -20.20 10.51
N PHE A 163 7.24 -18.96 10.64
CA PHE A 163 6.36 -17.85 11.07
C PHE A 163 5.22 -17.62 10.09
N GLN A 164 5.51 -17.70 8.78
CA GLN A 164 4.52 -17.55 7.73
C GLN A 164 3.49 -18.70 7.74
N ALA A 165 3.95 -19.95 7.88
CA ALA A 165 3.09 -21.12 7.99
C ALA A 165 2.17 -21.06 9.23
N ALA A 166 2.68 -20.52 10.34
CA ALA A 166 1.91 -20.27 11.55
C ALA A 166 1.02 -19.00 11.49
N GLY A 167 1.00 -18.27 10.37
CA GLY A 167 0.25 -17.01 10.23
C GLY A 167 0.80 -15.86 11.09
N ARG A 168 1.98 -16.01 11.69
CA ARG A 168 2.63 -15.05 12.60
C ARG A 168 3.58 -14.08 11.87
N ASP A 169 3.28 -13.74 10.62
CA ASP A 169 4.12 -12.89 9.77
C ASP A 169 4.34 -11.48 10.37
N ARG A 170 3.32 -10.96 11.06
CA ARG A 170 3.40 -9.67 11.76
C ARG A 170 4.33 -9.70 12.97
N LEU A 171 4.36 -10.81 13.73
CA LEU A 171 5.28 -11.01 14.86
C LEU A 171 6.73 -11.05 14.36
N TYR A 172 6.99 -11.75 13.25
CA TYR A 172 8.32 -11.78 12.62
C TYR A 172 8.79 -10.37 12.24
N HIS A 173 7.96 -9.59 11.57
CA HIS A 173 8.30 -8.22 11.19
C HIS A 173 8.45 -7.26 12.38
N ALA A 174 7.70 -7.46 13.46
CA ALA A 174 7.84 -6.69 14.69
C ALA A 174 9.15 -7.02 15.42
N ALA A 175 9.43 -8.30 15.66
CA ALA A 175 10.65 -8.77 16.32
C ALA A 175 11.92 -8.43 15.52
N ARG A 176 11.84 -8.41 14.18
CA ARG A 176 12.95 -8.01 13.30
C ARG A 176 13.44 -6.59 13.56
N LYS A 177 12.61 -5.66 14.04
CA LYS A 177 13.01 -4.26 14.28
C LYS A 177 14.13 -4.13 15.33
N ARG A 178 14.05 -4.92 16.40
CA ARG A 178 15.09 -5.00 17.45
C ARG A 178 16.14 -6.08 17.15
N GLY A 179 15.80 -7.02 16.27
CA GLY A 179 16.68 -8.06 15.75
C GLY A 179 16.38 -9.40 16.40
N LEU A 180 16.15 -10.42 15.58
CA LEU A 180 15.81 -11.76 16.06
C LEU A 180 16.95 -12.42 16.86
N ASN A 181 18.20 -12.01 16.63
CA ASN A 181 19.34 -12.47 17.43
C ASN A 181 19.30 -11.94 18.87
N TRP A 182 18.86 -10.69 19.02
CA TRP A 182 18.70 -10.07 20.33
C TRP A 182 17.64 -10.83 21.13
N TRP A 183 16.49 -11.10 20.50
CA TRP A 183 15.41 -11.89 21.09
C TRP A 183 15.77 -13.35 21.36
N ALA A 184 16.55 -14.00 20.49
CA ALA A 184 17.01 -15.38 20.70
C ALA A 184 17.96 -15.50 21.90
N LYS A 185 18.80 -14.48 22.13
CA LYS A 185 19.67 -14.37 23.30
C LYS A 185 18.86 -14.10 24.57
N GLU A 186 17.91 -13.16 24.49
CA GLU A 186 17.00 -12.79 25.59
C GLU A 186 16.13 -13.98 26.05
N LEU A 187 15.63 -14.78 25.10
CA LEU A 187 14.74 -15.91 25.36
C LEU A 187 15.45 -17.26 25.44
N GLY A 188 16.80 -17.28 25.52
CA GLY A 188 17.59 -18.49 25.68
C GLY A 188 17.43 -19.54 24.57
N THR A 189 17.00 -19.15 23.37
CA THR A 189 16.71 -20.08 22.27
C THR A 189 17.88 -20.15 21.27
N PRO A 190 18.62 -21.26 21.19
CA PRO A 190 19.77 -21.36 20.30
C PRO A 190 19.38 -21.33 18.82
N ARG A 191 20.21 -20.67 18.01
CA ARG A 191 19.99 -20.54 16.57
C ARG A 191 20.23 -21.88 15.86
N ARG A 192 19.48 -22.11 14.77
CA ARG A 192 19.95 -23.01 13.70
C ARG A 192 21.16 -22.36 13.02
N MET A 193 22.38 -22.83 13.32
CA MET A 193 23.57 -22.45 12.57
C MET A 193 23.29 -22.68 11.07
N ARG A 194 23.61 -21.68 10.22
CA ARG A 194 23.69 -21.91 8.77
C ARG A 194 24.66 -23.07 8.60
N LYS A 195 24.31 -24.10 7.81
CA LYS A 195 25.28 -25.14 7.43
C LYS A 195 26.53 -24.41 6.93
N ALA A 196 27.67 -24.69 7.57
CA ALA A 196 28.97 -24.23 7.12
C ALA A 196 29.09 -24.60 5.64
N HIS A 197 29.52 -23.64 4.83
CA HIS A 197 29.93 -23.91 3.47
C HIS A 197 31.08 -24.93 3.58
N ARG A 198 30.86 -26.15 3.09
CA ARG A 198 31.88 -27.21 3.07
C ARG A 198 33.05 -26.67 2.25
N PRO A 199 34.28 -26.58 2.80
CA PRO A 199 35.43 -26.25 1.98
C PRO A 199 35.57 -27.34 0.90
N LYS A 200 35.76 -26.91 -0.34
CA LYS A 200 36.12 -27.80 -1.46
C LYS A 200 37.60 -28.17 -1.28
N ASP A 201 37.87 -29.16 -0.45
CA ASP A 201 39.17 -29.83 -0.42
C ASP A 201 39.14 -31.02 -1.39
N GLY A 202 39.91 -30.87 -2.47
CA GLY A 202 40.83 -31.90 -2.99
C GLY A 202 40.30 -33.12 -3.77
N ALA A 203 40.46 -33.05 -5.11
CA ALA A 203 41.07 -34.04 -6.03
C ALA A 203 40.45 -35.47 -6.16
N PRO A 204 40.87 -36.36 -7.11
CA PRO A 204 41.86 -36.24 -8.21
C PRO A 204 41.38 -36.77 -9.59
N ALA A 205 42.12 -36.44 -10.65
CA ALA A 205 42.62 -37.34 -11.70
C ALA A 205 43.59 -36.56 -12.61
#